data_AF-A0A7T9DJ86-F1
#
_entry.id   AF-A0A7T9DJ86-F1
#
_cell.length_a   1.000
_cell.length_b   1.000
_cell.length_c   1.000
_cell.angle_alpha   90.00
_cell.angle_beta   90.00
_cell.angle_gamma   90.00
#
_symmetry.space_group_name_H-M   'P 1'
#
loop_
_entity.id
_entity.type
_entity.pdbx_description
1 polymer ?
#
loop_
_entity_poly.entity_id
_entity_poly.type
_entity_poly.pdbx_seq_one_letter_code
_entity_poly.pdbx_strand_id
1 'polypeptide(L)'
;MSSSLSSKERAVFLELSKNARLSDRELAQRLKTSQPTVTRIRSRLLQEQFIDRFMALPNLQKLGLHFQAITFIKAHSPATIKKVVQWVQENPSVVFAGEGEGIRMAQLMVHSLHGDFSEYTAFSKELKEKFAGQLMDVDSFYLDSKSISKFYHWHSVIEERLKKLKEFNDAQAKKLSRRERLSMALQNLSQLKERIPAMPKVGLPGAGKEAKEKEDALALERDGPPKSE
;
A
#
# COMPACT_ATOMS: atom_id res chain seq x y z
N MET A 1 21.43 5.11 6.50
CA MET A 1 20.45 4.84 7.57
C MET A 1 20.13 3.35 7.57
N SER A 2 20.02 2.73 8.75
CA SER A 2 19.77 1.29 8.88
C SER A 2 18.33 0.96 8.47
N SER A 3 18.16 0.23 7.37
CA SER A 3 16.86 -0.29 6.89
C SER A 3 16.26 -1.39 7.77
N SER A 4 16.86 -1.67 8.93
CA SER A 4 16.32 -2.61 9.91
C SER A 4 15.62 -1.87 11.06
N LEU A 5 14.41 -2.31 11.39
CA LEU A 5 13.68 -1.85 12.57
C LEU A 5 14.35 -2.42 13.84
N SER A 6 14.67 -1.55 14.80
CA SER A 6 15.05 -1.96 16.15
C SER A 6 13.90 -2.67 16.87
N SER A 7 14.19 -3.36 17.97
CA SER A 7 13.16 -4.07 18.75
C SER A 7 12.02 -3.16 19.21
N LYS A 8 12.34 -1.92 19.61
CA LYS A 8 11.32 -0.93 20.01
C LYS A 8 10.48 -0.46 18.82
N GLU A 9 11.11 -0.24 17.67
CA GLU A 9 10.40 0.19 16.45
C GLU A 9 9.47 -0.89 15.91
N ARG A 10 9.91 -2.16 15.94
CA ARG A 10 9.05 -3.31 15.64
C ARG A 10 7.83 -3.36 16.55
N ALA A 11 8.02 -3.11 17.84
CA ALA A 11 6.91 -3.12 18.80
C ALA A 11 5.89 -2.00 18.52
N VAL A 12 6.35 -0.78 18.25
CA VAL A 12 5.46 0.34 17.84
C VAL A 12 4.74 -0.02 16.52
N PHE A 13 5.46 -0.51 15.52
CA PHE A 13 4.89 -0.86 14.22
C PHE A 13 3.83 -1.97 14.31
N LEU A 14 4.07 -2.98 15.16
CA LEU A 14 3.10 -4.05 15.40
C LEU A 14 1.84 -3.53 16.10
N GLU A 15 1.95 -2.66 17.10
CA GLU A 15 0.79 -2.07 17.77
C GLU A 15 -0.03 -1.18 16.82
N LEU A 16 0.64 -0.38 15.98
CA LEU A 16 -0.01 0.44 14.95
C LEU A 16 -0.69 -0.41 13.87
N SER A 17 -0.09 -1.55 13.49
CA SER A 17 -0.69 -2.50 12.56
C SER A 17 -1.95 -3.18 13.10
N LYS A 18 -2.12 -3.24 14.42
CA LYS A 18 -3.36 -3.70 15.08
C LYS A 18 -4.39 -2.59 15.20
N ASN A 19 -3.96 -1.41 15.61
CA ASN A 19 -4.82 -0.25 15.81
C ASN A 19 -4.07 1.05 15.50
N ALA A 20 -4.30 1.56 14.29
CA ALA A 20 -3.70 2.79 13.80
C ALA A 20 -4.12 4.06 14.56
N ARG A 21 -5.21 4.02 15.34
CA ARG A 21 -5.75 5.19 16.05
C ARG A 21 -5.07 5.47 17.39
N LEU A 22 -4.22 4.57 17.87
CA LEU A 22 -3.57 4.74 19.18
C LEU A 22 -2.76 6.04 19.20
N SER A 23 -2.92 6.83 20.25
CA SER A 23 -2.08 8.00 20.51
C SER A 23 -0.67 7.58 20.92
N ASP A 24 0.30 8.49 20.78
CA ASP A 24 1.67 8.24 21.26
C ASP A 24 1.71 7.95 22.76
N ARG A 25 0.81 8.58 23.54
CA ARG A 25 0.66 8.36 24.98
C ARG A 25 0.18 6.94 25.29
N GLU A 26 -0.85 6.46 24.60
CA GLU A 26 -1.35 5.09 24.79
C GLU A 26 -0.30 4.04 24.38
N LEU A 27 0.38 4.26 23.26
CA LEU A 27 1.49 3.39 22.84
C LEU A 27 2.63 3.38 23.87
N ALA A 28 2.99 4.54 24.42
CA ALA A 28 4.05 4.66 25.42
C ALA A 28 3.72 3.86 26.69
N GLN A 29 2.47 3.96 27.17
CA GLN A 29 1.98 3.19 28.31
C GLN A 29 2.02 1.67 28.03
N ARG A 30 1.50 1.23 26.87
CA ARG A 30 1.49 -0.20 26.48
C ARG A 30 2.89 -0.78 26.36
N LEU A 31 3.80 -0.02 25.73
CA LEU A 31 5.17 -0.45 25.43
C LEU A 31 6.16 -0.15 26.56
N LYS A 32 5.69 0.36 27.71
CA LYS A 32 6.50 0.74 28.88
C LYS A 32 7.71 1.60 28.47
N THR A 33 7.47 2.63 27.67
CA THR A 33 8.49 3.56 27.19
C THR A 33 8.02 5.01 27.31
N SER A 34 8.88 5.98 27.01
CA SER A 34 8.50 7.40 27.07
C SER A 34 7.73 7.82 25.82
N GLN A 35 6.75 8.71 25.98
CA GLN A 35 5.99 9.28 24.87
C GLN A 35 6.90 9.91 23.80
N PRO A 36 7.93 10.73 24.13
CA PRO A 36 8.85 11.27 23.13
C PRO A 36 9.57 10.19 22.31
N THR A 37 9.87 9.03 22.92
CA THR A 37 10.47 7.90 22.20
C THR A 37 9.52 7.36 21.13
N VAL A 38 8.24 7.17 21.47
CA VAL A 38 7.21 6.71 20.52
C VAL A 38 7.01 7.73 19.40
N THR A 39 6.89 9.01 19.72
CA THR A 39 6.72 10.09 18.72
C THR A 39 7.86 10.08 17.70
N ARG A 40 9.11 9.97 18.17
CA ARG A 40 10.28 9.86 17.28
C ARG A 40 10.23 8.61 16.41
N ILE A 41 9.87 7.46 16.99
CA ILE A 41 9.76 6.19 16.25
C ILE A 41 8.67 6.28 15.19
N ARG A 42 7.47 6.74 15.54
CA ARG A 42 6.33 6.87 14.61
C ARG A 42 6.68 7.79 13.45
N SER A 43 7.30 8.93 13.74
CA SER A 43 7.78 9.87 12.71
C SER A 43 8.76 9.19 11.76
N ARG A 44 9.73 8.43 12.30
CA ARG A 44 10.67 7.66 11.49
C ARG A 44 9.98 6.58 10.65
N LEU A 45 9.03 5.83 11.20
CA LEU A 45 8.30 4.78 10.45
C LEU A 45 7.57 5.36 9.22
N LEU A 46 7.05 6.58 9.33
CA LEU A 46 6.43 7.29 8.20
C LEU A 46 7.48 7.83 7.22
N GLN A 47 8.52 8.50 7.73
CA GLN A 47 9.58 9.09 6.91
C GLN A 47 10.37 8.04 6.11
N GLU A 48 10.63 6.88 6.69
CA GLU A 48 11.33 5.77 6.04
C GLU A 48 10.38 4.78 5.35
N GLN A 49 9.09 5.12 5.21
CA GLN A 49 8.08 4.32 4.50
C GLN A 49 7.93 2.87 4.99
N PHE A 50 8.18 2.63 6.28
CA PHE A 50 7.70 1.41 6.92
C PHE A 50 6.18 1.43 7.11
N ILE A 51 5.60 2.63 7.20
CA ILE A 51 4.16 2.88 7.12
C ILE A 51 3.91 3.77 5.90
N ASP A 52 3.27 3.23 4.87
CA ASP A 52 2.92 4.02 3.68
C ASP A 52 1.79 5.02 3.95
N ARG A 53 0.77 4.60 4.71
CA ARG A 53 -0.43 5.39 5.04
C ARG A 53 -1.24 4.77 6.17
N PHE A 54 -2.11 5.58 6.76
CA PHE A 54 -3.20 5.12 7.63
C PHE A 54 -4.51 5.23 6.88
N MET A 55 -5.33 4.17 6.91
CA MET A 55 -6.58 4.11 6.17
C MET A 55 -7.65 3.44 7.03
N ALA A 56 -8.87 3.96 6.99
CA ALA A 56 -10.04 3.28 7.54
C ALA A 56 -10.42 2.11 6.62
N LEU A 57 -10.69 0.93 7.19
CA LEU A 57 -11.24 -0.18 6.43
C LEU A 57 -12.76 -0.02 6.33
N PRO A 58 -13.32 0.22 5.12
CA PRO A 58 -14.75 0.46 4.97
C PRO A 58 -15.56 -0.82 5.14
N ASN A 59 -16.80 -0.67 5.61
CA ASN A 59 -17.78 -1.76 5.59
C ASN A 59 -18.46 -1.77 4.21
N LEU A 60 -17.97 -2.64 3.31
CA LEU A 60 -18.44 -2.70 1.92
C LEU A 60 -19.95 -2.97 1.81
N GLN A 61 -20.49 -3.84 2.67
CA GLN A 61 -21.92 -4.16 2.69
C GLN A 61 -22.79 -2.94 3.00
N LYS A 62 -22.39 -2.13 3.97
CA LYS A 62 -23.13 -0.92 4.35
C LYS A 62 -23.04 0.19 3.29
N LEU A 63 -22.04 0.13 2.42
CA LEU A 63 -21.86 1.06 1.30
C LEU A 63 -22.57 0.58 0.02
N GLY A 64 -23.29 -0.54 0.06
CA GLY A 64 -23.94 -1.11 -1.11
C GLY A 64 -22.99 -1.85 -2.05
N LEU A 65 -21.69 -1.99 -1.72
CA LEU A 65 -20.67 -2.65 -2.55
C LEU A 65 -20.68 -4.16 -2.31
N HIS A 66 -21.71 -4.83 -2.84
CA HIS A 66 -21.93 -6.25 -2.59
C HIS A 66 -21.13 -7.16 -3.53
N PHE A 67 -20.70 -6.67 -4.68
CA PHE A 67 -20.08 -7.49 -5.71
C PHE A 67 -18.62 -7.10 -5.95
N GLN A 68 -17.68 -8.02 -5.80
CA GLN A 68 -16.27 -7.78 -6.08
C GLN A 68 -15.79 -8.67 -7.21
N ALA A 69 -14.91 -8.15 -8.04
CA ALA A 69 -14.28 -8.90 -9.12
C ALA A 69 -12.76 -8.78 -9.07
N ILE A 70 -12.09 -9.92 -9.14
CA ILE A 70 -10.65 -10.04 -9.39
C ILE A 70 -10.50 -10.46 -10.85
N THR A 71 -10.18 -9.50 -11.70
CA THR A 71 -10.04 -9.65 -13.14
C THR A 71 -8.57 -9.83 -13.51
N PHE A 72 -8.27 -10.90 -14.23
CA PHE A 72 -6.96 -11.23 -14.78
C PHE A 72 -6.95 -10.89 -16.26
N ILE A 73 -5.97 -10.10 -16.68
CA ILE A 73 -5.88 -9.56 -18.04
C ILE A 73 -4.57 -10.04 -18.67
N LYS A 74 -4.71 -10.59 -19.87
CA LYS A 74 -3.60 -10.90 -20.78
C LYS A 74 -3.76 -10.10 -22.05
N ALA A 75 -2.70 -9.45 -22.51
CA ALA A 75 -2.74 -8.65 -23.72
C ALA A 75 -1.75 -9.15 -24.77
N HIS A 76 -1.97 -8.75 -26.03
CA HIS A 76 -1.07 -9.09 -27.13
C HIS A 76 0.31 -8.44 -27.01
N SER A 77 0.43 -7.35 -26.26
CA SER A 77 1.69 -6.65 -26.08
C SER A 77 1.83 -6.02 -24.68
N PRO A 78 3.07 -5.86 -24.16
CA PRO A 78 3.32 -5.11 -22.94
C PRO A 78 2.87 -3.64 -23.04
N ALA A 79 2.88 -3.05 -24.24
CA ALA A 79 2.40 -1.69 -24.45
C ALA A 79 0.89 -1.57 -24.17
N THR A 80 0.11 -2.60 -24.51
CA THR A 80 -1.32 -2.67 -24.17
C THR A 80 -1.51 -2.71 -22.66
N ILE A 81 -0.75 -3.53 -21.93
CA ILE A 81 -0.83 -3.60 -20.46
C ILE A 81 -0.62 -2.22 -19.83
N LYS A 82 0.37 -1.44 -20.29
CA LYS A 82 0.59 -0.08 -19.79
C LYS A 82 -0.62 0.84 -19.99
N LYS A 83 -1.30 0.75 -21.15
CA LYS A 83 -2.53 1.52 -21.41
C LYS A 83 -3.69 1.07 -20.52
N VAL A 84 -3.81 -0.23 -20.27
CA VAL A 84 -4.80 -0.77 -19.34
C VAL A 84 -4.53 -0.26 -17.93
N VAL A 85 -3.28 -0.32 -17.46
CA VAL A 85 -2.87 0.21 -16.15
C VAL A 85 -3.23 1.69 -15.99
N GLN A 86 -3.00 2.52 -17.01
CA GLN A 86 -3.40 3.94 -16.97
C GLN A 86 -4.91 4.11 -16.79
N TRP A 87 -5.73 3.37 -17.55
CA TRP A 87 -7.19 3.43 -17.38
C TRP A 87 -7.64 2.92 -16.01
N VAL A 88 -7.04 1.84 -15.53
CA VAL A 88 -7.32 1.24 -14.21
C VAL A 88 -6.99 2.21 -13.07
N GLN A 89 -5.93 3.01 -13.18
CA GLN A 89 -5.57 4.03 -12.18
C GLN A 89 -6.58 5.18 -12.06
N GLU A 90 -7.30 5.47 -13.15
CA GLU A 90 -8.31 6.54 -13.21
C GLU A 90 -9.73 6.03 -12.91
N ASN A 91 -9.94 4.71 -12.90
CA ASN A 91 -11.26 4.11 -12.75
C ASN A 91 -11.67 4.01 -11.28
N PRO A 92 -12.78 4.64 -10.84
CA PRO A 92 -13.17 4.69 -9.44
C PRO A 92 -13.66 3.35 -8.88
N SER A 93 -14.06 2.40 -9.73
CA SER A 93 -14.47 1.06 -9.29
C SER A 93 -13.27 0.17 -8.95
N VAL A 94 -12.05 0.56 -9.33
CA VAL A 94 -10.83 -0.21 -9.04
C VAL A 94 -10.23 0.21 -7.71
N VAL A 95 -9.99 -0.76 -6.83
CA VAL A 95 -9.35 -0.52 -5.53
C VAL A 95 -7.92 -1.05 -5.44
N PHE A 96 -7.53 -1.96 -6.33
CA PHE A 96 -6.18 -2.46 -6.43
C PHE A 96 -5.90 -2.98 -7.84
N ALA A 97 -4.66 -2.79 -8.30
CA ALA A 97 -4.16 -3.46 -9.48
C ALA A 97 -2.67 -3.77 -9.33
N GLY A 98 -2.23 -4.88 -9.91
CA GLY A 98 -0.83 -5.31 -9.86
C GLY A 98 -0.43 -6.06 -11.11
N GLU A 99 0.67 -5.62 -11.72
CA GLU A 99 1.35 -6.38 -12.77
C GLU A 99 2.03 -7.61 -12.15
N GLY A 100 2.03 -8.71 -12.88
CA GLY A 100 2.62 -9.97 -12.44
C GLY A 100 2.43 -11.08 -13.47
N GLU A 101 2.74 -12.30 -13.09
CA GLU A 101 2.52 -13.48 -13.93
C GLU A 101 1.69 -14.49 -13.16
N GLY A 102 0.65 -15.04 -13.78
CA GLY A 102 -0.29 -15.91 -13.08
C GLY A 102 -1.19 -16.74 -13.98
N ILE A 103 -2.43 -16.96 -13.52
CA ILE A 103 -3.46 -17.78 -14.20
C ILE A 103 -3.49 -17.45 -15.71
N ARG A 104 -3.35 -18.47 -16.56
CA ARG A 104 -3.30 -18.36 -18.04
C ARG A 104 -2.25 -17.38 -18.59
N MET A 105 -1.17 -17.15 -17.84
CA MET A 105 -0.14 -16.14 -18.15
C MET A 105 -0.71 -14.72 -18.22
N ALA A 106 -1.71 -14.42 -17.39
CA ALA A 106 -2.17 -13.07 -17.18
C ALA A 106 -1.00 -12.19 -16.70
N GLN A 107 -0.99 -10.96 -17.19
CA GLN A 107 0.07 -9.97 -16.97
C GLN A 107 -0.35 -8.89 -15.95
N LEU A 108 -1.66 -8.77 -15.72
CA LEU A 108 -2.24 -7.77 -14.84
C LEU A 108 -3.41 -8.40 -14.06
N MET A 109 -3.44 -8.18 -12.75
CA MET A 109 -4.60 -8.44 -11.90
C MET A 109 -5.24 -7.10 -11.51
N VAL A 110 -6.57 -7.01 -11.61
CA VAL A 110 -7.38 -5.85 -11.26
C VAL A 110 -8.44 -6.30 -10.25
N HIS A 111 -8.49 -5.67 -9.09
CA HIS A 111 -9.54 -5.87 -8.09
C HIS A 111 -10.48 -4.66 -8.10
N SER A 112 -11.73 -4.92 -8.42
CA SER A 112 -12.79 -3.91 -8.53
C SER A 112 -13.99 -4.23 -7.63
N LEU A 113 -14.69 -3.17 -7.22
CA LEU A 113 -15.88 -3.22 -6.35
C LEU A 113 -17.08 -2.62 -7.10
N HIS A 114 -18.22 -3.28 -6.97
CA HIS A 114 -19.47 -2.98 -7.66
C HIS A 114 -20.66 -3.19 -6.73
N GLY A 115 -21.76 -2.50 -7.01
CA GLY A 115 -23.01 -2.65 -6.28
C GLY A 115 -23.63 -4.04 -6.50
N ASP A 116 -23.67 -4.47 -7.75
CA ASP A 116 -24.23 -5.73 -8.19
C ASP A 116 -23.51 -6.31 -9.43
N PHE A 117 -24.03 -7.42 -9.96
CA PHE A 117 -23.49 -8.05 -11.17
C PHE A 117 -23.68 -7.22 -12.45
N SER A 118 -24.70 -6.37 -12.50
CA SER A 118 -24.99 -5.51 -13.65
C SER A 118 -23.96 -4.40 -13.78
N GLU A 119 -23.63 -3.74 -12.66
CA GLU A 119 -22.54 -2.75 -12.60
C GLU A 119 -21.20 -3.36 -13.00
N TYR A 120 -20.89 -4.56 -12.50
CA TYR A 120 -19.69 -5.29 -12.94
C TYR A 120 -19.70 -5.60 -14.43
N THR A 121 -20.85 -6.02 -14.98
CA THR A 121 -20.96 -6.33 -16.41
C THR A 121 -20.72 -5.09 -17.26
N ALA A 122 -21.22 -3.93 -16.84
CA ALA A 122 -20.93 -2.65 -17.50
C ALA A 122 -19.44 -2.31 -17.46
N PHE A 123 -18.79 -2.46 -16.30
CA PHE A 123 -17.33 -2.30 -16.15
C PHE A 123 -16.54 -3.24 -17.07
N SER A 124 -16.89 -4.53 -17.08
CA SER A 124 -16.23 -5.54 -17.91
C SER A 124 -16.40 -5.26 -19.41
N LYS A 125 -17.58 -4.80 -19.80
CA LYS A 125 -17.88 -4.38 -21.17
C LYS A 125 -17.03 -3.17 -21.58
N GLU A 126 -16.97 -2.12 -20.75
CA GLU A 126 -16.15 -0.94 -21.02
C GLU A 126 -14.68 -1.32 -21.23
N LEU A 127 -14.12 -2.15 -20.33
CA LEU A 127 -12.75 -2.65 -20.44
C LEU A 127 -12.51 -3.36 -21.79
N LYS A 128 -13.40 -4.29 -22.16
CA LYS A 128 -13.27 -5.08 -23.39
C LYS A 128 -13.43 -4.24 -24.64
N GLU A 129 -14.37 -3.29 -24.65
CA GLU A 129 -14.60 -2.38 -25.78
C GLU A 129 -13.42 -1.41 -25.96
N LYS A 130 -12.94 -0.81 -24.87
CA LYS A 130 -11.84 0.16 -24.90
C LYS A 130 -10.53 -0.42 -25.42
N PHE A 131 -10.29 -1.71 -25.16
CA PHE A 131 -9.09 -2.42 -25.60
C PHE A 131 -9.39 -3.56 -26.59
N ALA A 132 -10.49 -3.44 -27.36
CA ALA A 132 -10.90 -4.42 -28.35
C ALA A 132 -9.76 -4.74 -29.33
N GLY A 133 -9.56 -6.04 -29.61
CA GLY A 133 -8.48 -6.54 -30.48
C GLY A 133 -7.06 -6.41 -29.90
N GLN A 134 -6.89 -5.84 -28.70
CA GLN A 134 -5.58 -5.71 -28.03
C GLN A 134 -5.43 -6.67 -26.83
N LEU A 135 -6.55 -7.22 -26.34
CA LEU A 135 -6.60 -8.20 -25.25
C LEU A 135 -6.64 -9.62 -25.81
N MET A 136 -5.82 -10.50 -25.24
CA MET A 136 -5.84 -11.94 -25.55
C MET A 136 -6.84 -12.69 -24.66
N ASP A 137 -6.86 -12.35 -23.38
CA ASP A 137 -7.71 -13.03 -22.40
C ASP A 137 -8.12 -12.08 -21.28
N VAL A 138 -9.36 -12.22 -20.82
CA VAL A 138 -9.95 -11.44 -19.73
C VAL A 138 -10.89 -12.35 -18.94
N ASP A 139 -10.42 -12.78 -17.78
CA ASP A 139 -11.20 -13.65 -16.91
C ASP A 139 -11.34 -13.05 -15.53
N SER A 140 -12.44 -13.33 -14.87
CA SER A 140 -12.70 -12.77 -13.54
C SER A 140 -13.18 -13.84 -12.58
N PHE A 141 -12.63 -13.79 -11.37
CA PHE A 141 -13.21 -14.43 -10.21
C PHE A 141 -14.03 -13.38 -9.46
N TYR A 142 -15.30 -13.66 -9.19
CA TYR A 142 -16.16 -12.75 -8.46
C TYR A 142 -16.59 -13.35 -7.13
N LEU A 143 -16.81 -12.48 -6.15
CA LEU A 143 -17.27 -12.86 -4.83
C LEU A 143 -18.26 -11.82 -4.29
N ASP A 144 -19.27 -12.30 -3.57
CA ASP A 144 -20.09 -11.44 -2.74
C ASP A 144 -19.24 -10.96 -1.55
N SER A 145 -19.29 -9.67 -1.25
CA SER A 145 -18.65 -9.08 -0.09
C SER A 145 -19.06 -9.73 1.25
N LYS A 146 -20.19 -10.47 1.32
CA LYS A 146 -20.61 -11.28 2.48
C LYS A 146 -19.80 -12.57 2.61
N SER A 147 -19.25 -13.08 1.52
CA SER A 147 -18.47 -14.32 1.49
C SER A 147 -17.02 -14.13 1.97
N ILE A 148 -16.63 -12.90 2.34
CA ILE A 148 -15.30 -12.62 2.89
C ILE A 148 -15.19 -13.25 4.28
N SER A 149 -14.44 -14.35 4.37
CA SER A 149 -14.16 -15.04 5.63
C SER A 149 -13.05 -14.38 6.45
N LYS A 150 -12.18 -13.61 5.79
CA LYS A 150 -11.04 -12.93 6.42
C LYS A 150 -10.68 -11.65 5.65
N PHE A 151 -10.76 -10.52 6.34
CA PHE A 151 -10.29 -9.23 5.80
C PHE A 151 -8.77 -9.10 5.90
N TYR A 152 -8.22 -8.00 5.41
CA TYR A 152 -6.79 -7.69 5.43
C TYR A 152 -6.21 -7.61 6.86
N HIS A 153 -5.84 -8.77 7.42
CA HIS A 153 -5.23 -8.89 8.75
C HIS A 153 -3.71 -8.78 8.63
N TRP A 154 -3.21 -7.58 8.33
CA TRP A 154 -1.77 -7.31 8.13
C TRP A 154 -0.94 -7.71 9.35
N HIS A 155 -1.45 -7.44 10.55
CA HIS A 155 -0.73 -7.67 11.79
C HIS A 155 -0.17 -9.09 11.93
N SER A 156 -0.97 -10.14 11.66
CA SER A 156 -0.53 -11.53 11.82
C SER A 156 0.59 -11.90 10.84
N VAL A 157 0.51 -11.41 9.60
CA VAL A 157 1.55 -11.66 8.58
C VAL A 157 2.85 -10.95 8.96
N ILE A 158 2.74 -9.69 9.41
CA ILE A 158 3.88 -8.89 9.83
C ILE A 158 4.56 -9.52 11.05
N GLU A 159 3.79 -9.93 12.05
CA GLU A 159 4.29 -10.55 13.27
C GLU A 159 5.09 -11.82 12.96
N GLU A 160 4.51 -12.72 12.17
CA GLU A 160 5.17 -13.95 11.75
C GLU A 160 6.45 -13.67 10.95
N ARG A 161 6.41 -12.67 10.05
CA ARG A 161 7.61 -12.26 9.29
C ARG A 161 8.71 -11.72 10.20
N LEU A 162 8.37 -10.84 11.15
CA LEU A 162 9.34 -10.25 12.08
C LEU A 162 9.96 -11.30 13.00
N LYS A 163 9.19 -12.32 13.41
CA LYS A 163 9.69 -13.48 14.15
C LYS A 163 10.74 -14.26 13.36
N LYS A 164 10.41 -14.66 12.13
CA LYS A 164 11.33 -15.39 11.24
C LYS A 164 12.61 -14.60 10.96
N LEU A 165 12.51 -13.29 10.76
CA LEU A 165 13.69 -12.43 10.56
C LEU A 165 14.60 -12.39 11.79
N LYS A 166 14.03 -12.40 13.00
CA LYS A 166 14.81 -12.45 14.24
C LYS A 166 15.55 -13.79 14.36
N GLU A 167 14.83 -14.90 14.17
CA GLU A 167 15.41 -16.26 14.24
C GLU A 167 16.54 -16.45 13.23
N PHE A 168 16.36 -16.00 12.00
CA PHE A 168 17.39 -16.03 10.96
C PHE A 168 18.65 -15.25 11.36
N ASN A 169 18.47 -14.02 11.85
CA ASN A 169 19.60 -13.16 12.27
C ASN A 169 20.35 -13.75 13.47
N ASP A 170 19.62 -14.28 14.47
CA ASP A 170 20.21 -14.89 15.66
C ASP A 170 21.00 -16.17 15.30
N ALA A 171 20.52 -16.96 14.34
CA ALA A 171 21.21 -18.13 13.82
C ALA A 171 22.49 -17.78 13.06
N GLN A 172 22.47 -16.73 12.23
CA GLN A 172 23.69 -16.26 11.54
C GLN A 172 24.71 -15.66 12.52
N ALA A 173 24.26 -14.89 13.51
CA ALA A 173 25.14 -14.31 14.52
C ALA A 173 25.91 -15.37 15.32
N LYS A 174 25.30 -16.54 15.58
CA LYS A 174 25.96 -17.67 16.27
C LYS A 174 27.03 -18.36 15.43
N LYS A 175 26.98 -18.27 14.08
CA LYS A 175 27.93 -18.94 13.17
C LYS A 175 29.13 -18.08 12.76
N LEU A 176 29.04 -16.75 12.84
CA LEU A 176 30.10 -15.83 12.38
C LEU A 176 31.00 -15.32 13.52
N SER A 177 32.32 -15.29 13.27
CA SER A 177 33.29 -14.57 14.11
C SER A 177 33.02 -13.05 14.10
N ARG A 178 33.52 -12.32 15.10
CA ARG A 178 33.24 -10.88 15.29
C ARG A 178 33.62 -10.03 14.05
N ARG A 179 34.67 -10.42 13.31
CA ARG A 179 35.11 -9.79 12.06
C ARG A 179 34.15 -10.03 10.89
N GLU A 180 33.65 -11.26 10.77
CA GLU A 180 32.71 -11.63 9.71
C GLU A 180 31.35 -10.95 9.92
N ARG A 181 30.91 -10.79 11.17
CA ARG A 181 29.66 -10.06 11.50
C ARG A 181 29.68 -8.61 11.01
N LEU A 182 30.82 -7.93 11.15
CA LEU A 182 31.03 -6.55 10.69
C LEU A 182 31.05 -6.46 9.16
N SER A 183 31.74 -7.39 8.50
CA SER A 183 31.78 -7.47 7.03
C SER A 183 30.40 -7.71 6.42
N MET A 184 29.64 -8.67 6.98
CA MET A 184 28.33 -9.04 6.47
C MET A 184 27.25 -7.97 6.73
N ALA A 185 27.32 -7.26 7.86
CA ALA A 185 26.45 -6.12 8.12
C ALA A 185 26.67 -4.99 7.10
N LEU A 186 27.93 -4.72 6.72
CA LEU A 186 28.28 -3.74 5.69
C LEU A 186 27.82 -4.19 4.30
N GLN A 187 27.93 -5.48 3.99
CA GLN A 187 27.53 -6.05 2.70
C GLN A 187 26.00 -6.10 2.52
N ASN A 188 25.25 -6.41 3.57
CA ASN A 188 23.79 -6.32 3.55
C ASN A 188 23.32 -4.87 3.41
N LEU A 189 23.99 -3.92 4.08
CA LEU A 189 23.68 -2.49 3.95
C LEU A 189 23.93 -1.95 2.53
N SER A 190 24.90 -2.48 1.77
CA SER A 190 25.10 -2.09 0.37
C SER A 190 24.05 -2.71 -0.55
N GLN A 191 23.77 -4.01 -0.44
CA GLN A 191 22.76 -4.69 -1.26
C GLN A 191 21.33 -4.20 -1.02
N LEU A 192 21.02 -3.70 0.18
CA LEU A 192 19.69 -3.18 0.52
C LEU A 192 19.40 -1.78 -0.05
N LYS A 193 20.43 -0.99 -0.41
CA LYS A 193 20.24 0.30 -1.08
C LYS A 193 19.80 0.16 -2.53
N GLU A 194 20.09 -0.98 -3.16
CA GLU A 194 19.80 -1.23 -4.58
C GLU A 194 18.45 -1.95 -4.81
N ARG A 195 17.79 -2.43 -3.76
CA ARG A 195 16.70 -3.43 -3.86
C ARG A 195 15.29 -2.97 -3.50
N ILE A 196 15.07 -1.67 -3.26
CA ILE A 196 13.72 -1.15 -3.08
C ILE A 196 13.32 -0.45 -4.38
N PRO A 197 12.62 -1.12 -5.32
CA PRO A 197 11.90 -0.37 -6.33
C PRO A 197 10.94 0.53 -5.56
N ALA A 198 11.07 1.85 -5.73
CA ALA A 198 10.06 2.78 -5.26
C ALA A 198 8.73 2.30 -5.83
N MET A 199 7.76 1.96 -4.97
CA MET A 199 6.40 1.82 -5.48
C MET A 199 6.08 3.12 -6.21
N PRO A 200 5.52 3.06 -7.43
CA PRO A 200 5.05 4.27 -8.09
C PRO A 200 4.21 5.01 -7.06
N LYS A 201 4.47 6.31 -6.86
CA LYS A 201 3.62 7.15 -6.03
C LYS A 201 2.24 7.05 -6.65
N VAL A 202 1.38 6.17 -6.13
CA VAL A 202 -0.02 6.10 -6.50
C VAL A 202 -0.61 7.38 -5.92
N GLY A 203 -0.54 8.46 -6.69
CA GLY A 203 -1.24 9.68 -6.38
C GLY A 203 -2.70 9.31 -6.24
N LEU A 204 -3.29 9.61 -5.10
CA LEU A 204 -4.74 9.54 -4.96
C LEU A 204 -5.35 10.35 -6.13
N PRO A 205 -6.34 9.84 -6.85
CA PRO A 205 -7.12 10.67 -7.76
C PRO A 205 -7.63 11.88 -6.97
N GLY A 206 -7.21 13.09 -7.36
CA GLY A 206 -7.61 14.35 -6.72
C GLY A 206 -6.61 15.02 -5.77
N ALA A 207 -5.56 14.33 -5.29
CA ALA A 207 -4.59 14.96 -4.35
C ALA A 207 -3.81 16.14 -4.96
N GLY A 208 -3.60 16.13 -6.30
CA GLY A 208 -2.98 17.25 -7.01
C GLY A 208 -3.89 18.48 -7.15
N LYS A 209 -5.22 18.31 -7.12
CA LYS A 209 -6.19 19.43 -7.13
C LYS A 209 -6.30 20.06 -5.75
N GLU A 210 -6.42 19.26 -4.69
CA GLU A 210 -6.50 19.78 -3.32
C GLU A 210 -5.21 20.51 -2.87
N ALA A 211 -4.04 20.06 -3.33
CA ALA A 211 -2.77 20.76 -3.05
C ALA A 211 -2.70 22.12 -3.74
N LYS A 212 -3.15 22.20 -5.00
CA LYS A 212 -3.16 23.43 -5.79
C LYS A 212 -4.23 24.42 -5.30
N GLU A 213 -5.42 23.94 -4.96
CA GLU A 213 -6.48 24.77 -4.36
C GLU A 213 -6.08 25.30 -2.98
N LYS A 214 -5.31 24.55 -2.18
CA LYS A 214 -4.75 25.04 -0.92
C LYS A 214 -3.62 26.05 -1.12
N GLU A 215 -2.76 25.88 -2.11
CA GLU A 215 -1.73 26.87 -2.47
C GLU A 215 -2.37 28.16 -3.00
N ASP A 216 -3.37 28.06 -3.87
CA ASP A 216 -4.09 29.20 -4.45
C ASP A 216 -4.91 29.94 -3.37
N ALA A 217 -5.54 29.21 -2.43
CA ALA A 217 -6.23 29.82 -1.29
C ALA A 217 -5.27 30.53 -0.31
N LEU A 218 -4.09 29.96 -0.06
CA LEU A 218 -3.05 30.62 0.75
C LEU A 218 -2.41 31.82 0.05
N ALA A 219 -2.39 31.84 -1.29
CA ALA A 219 -1.90 32.98 -2.06
C ALA A 219 -2.88 34.17 -2.00
N LEU A 220 -4.19 33.90 -2.01
CA LEU A 220 -5.24 34.92 -1.89
C LEU A 220 -5.33 35.56 -0.50
N GLU A 221 -4.95 34.86 0.57
CA GLU A 221 -4.89 35.44 1.92
C GLU A 221 -3.67 36.34 2.18
N ARG A 222 -2.66 36.31 1.29
CA ARG A 222 -1.44 37.14 1.42
C ARG A 222 -1.55 38.53 0.82
N ASP A 223 -2.49 38.73 -0.10
CA ASP A 223 -2.85 40.07 -0.58
C ASP A 223 -3.89 40.67 0.37
N GLY A 224 -3.39 41.32 1.43
CA GLY A 224 -4.23 42.14 2.31
C GLY A 224 -4.99 43.21 1.52
N PRO A 225 -6.12 43.72 2.06
CA PRO A 225 -7.00 44.62 1.32
C PRO A 225 -6.23 45.87 0.84
N PRO A 226 -6.57 46.41 -0.35
CA PRO A 226 -5.89 47.56 -0.89
C PRO A 226 -6.03 48.73 0.09
N LYS A 227 -4.90 49.39 0.38
CA LYS A 227 -4.89 50.59 1.22
C LYS A 227 -5.79 51.64 0.57
N SER A 228 -6.82 52.06 1.29
CA SER A 228 -7.66 53.20 0.93
C SER A 228 -6.82 54.48 0.99
N GLU A 229 -6.79 55.23 -0.10
CA GLU A 229 -6.34 56.64 -0.15
C GLU A 229 -7.28 57.57 0.61
#